data_AF-A0A941KLB9-F1
#
_entry.id   AF-A0A941KLB9-F1
#
_cell.length_a   1.000
_cell.length_b   1.000
_cell.length_c   1.000
_cell.angle_alpha   90.00
_cell.angle_beta   90.00
_cell.angle_gamma   90.00
#
_symmetry.space_group_name_H-M   'P 1'
#
loop_
_entity.id
_entity.type
_entity.pdbx_description
1 polymer ?
#
loop_
_entity_poly.entity_id
_entity_poly.type
_entity_poly.pdbx_seq_one_letter_code
_entity_poly.pdbx_strand_id
1 'polypeptide(L)'
;MAEGPKPKLKVEDWLNRIIIMVIALFALIAGLPMVLSGAASILSAFAMMTIPGVMETLAFLIGVGLTAFAGMIAWKVFFGLRGREAD
;
A
#
# COMPACT_ATOMS: atom_id res chain seq x y z
N MET A 1 -4.44 41.29 -0.89
CA MET A 1 -4.00 40.47 0.25
C MET A 1 -2.83 39.66 -0.25
N ALA A 2 -1.67 39.76 0.41
CA ALA A 2 -0.39 39.33 -0.16
C ALA A 2 -0.38 37.81 -0.39
N GLU A 3 -0.23 37.39 -1.65
CA GLU A 3 0.16 36.03 -2.00
C GLU A 3 1.54 35.78 -1.37
N GLY A 4 1.57 35.04 -0.27
CA GLY A 4 2.82 34.55 0.30
C GLY A 4 3.56 33.70 -0.75
N PRO A 5 4.90 33.70 -0.74
CA PRO A 5 5.67 32.96 -1.73
C PRO A 5 5.30 31.48 -1.68
N LYS A 6 4.77 30.96 -2.79
CA LYS A 6 4.45 29.52 -2.95
C LYS A 6 5.62 28.69 -2.42
N PRO A 7 5.38 27.70 -1.54
CA PRO A 7 6.48 26.91 -0.99
C PRO A 7 7.23 26.25 -2.14
N LYS A 8 8.50 26.62 -2.33
CA LYS A 8 9.39 25.91 -3.24
C LYS A 8 9.44 24.46 -2.77
N LEU A 9 8.82 23.55 -3.50
CA LEU A 9 9.03 22.11 -3.33
C LEU A 9 10.53 21.88 -3.42
N LYS A 10 11.16 21.59 -2.29
CA LYS A 10 12.58 21.25 -2.28
C LYS A 10 12.74 19.97 -3.08
N VAL A 11 13.83 19.87 -3.86
CA VAL A 11 14.17 18.66 -4.63
C VAL A 11 14.17 17.42 -3.73
N GLU A 12 14.54 17.59 -2.47
CA GLU A 12 14.48 16.59 -1.40
C GLU A 12 13.07 16.04 -1.17
N ASP A 13 12.02 16.88 -1.17
CA ASP A 13 10.63 16.45 -0.97
C ASP A 13 10.13 15.61 -2.15
N TRP A 14 10.56 15.96 -3.36
CA TRP A 14 10.24 15.21 -4.57
C TRP A 14 10.97 13.85 -4.61
N LEU A 15 12.26 13.84 -4.25
CA LEU A 15 13.04 12.61 -4.18
C LEU A 15 12.49 11.65 -3.11
N ASN A 16 12.14 12.18 -1.93
CA ASN A 16 11.57 11.39 -0.85
C ASN A 16 10.23 10.76 -1.25
N ARG A 17 9.40 11.47 -2.03
CA ARG A 17 8.16 10.92 -2.60
C ARG A 17 8.42 9.74 -3.54
N ILE A 18 9.43 9.81 -4.40
CA ILE A 18 9.78 8.72 -5.30
C ILE A 18 10.21 7.49 -4.50
N ILE A 19 11.09 7.67 -3.51
CA ILE A 19 11.54 6.58 -2.64
C ILE A 19 10.35 5.90 -1.97
N ILE A 20 9.44 6.68 -1.40
CA ILE A 20 8.23 6.18 -0.74
C ILE A 20 7.33 5.43 -1.73
N MET A 21 7.13 5.94 -2.95
CA MET A 21 6.37 5.25 -3.99
C MET A 21 7.00 3.93 -4.43
N VAL A 22 8.33 3.89 -4.55
CA VAL A 22 9.07 2.68 -4.90
C VAL A 22 8.93 1.63 -3.79
N ILE A 23 9.04 2.02 -2.52
CA ILE A 23 8.82 1.11 -1.38
C ILE A 23 7.39 0.56 -1.39
N ALA A 24 6.38 1.42 -1.62
CA ALA A 24 4.99 0.99 -1.75
C ALA A 24 4.81 0.01 -2.91
N LEU A 25 5.49 0.23 -4.04
CA LEU A 25 5.47 -0.68 -5.18
C LEU A 25 6.04 -2.06 -4.82
N PHE A 26 7.19 -2.11 -4.15
CA PHE A 26 7.79 -3.37 -3.70
C PHE A 26 6.91 -4.11 -2.68
N ALA A 27 6.29 -3.38 -1.75
CA ALA A 27 5.35 -3.96 -0.80
C ALA A 27 4.10 -4.52 -1.48
N LEU A 28 3.62 -3.90 -2.57
CA LEU A 28 2.54 -4.47 -3.39
C LEU A 28 2.99 -5.69 -4.17
N ILE A 29 4.18 -5.68 -4.78
CA ILE A 29 4.71 -6.81 -5.55
C ILE A 29 4.90 -8.04 -4.65
N ALA A 30 5.33 -7.86 -3.40
CA ALA A 30 5.45 -8.95 -2.44
C ALA A 30 4.10 -9.34 -1.80
N GLY A 31 3.29 -8.34 -1.43
CA GLY A 31 2.04 -8.53 -0.70
C GLY A 31 0.92 -9.12 -1.57
N LEU A 32 0.74 -8.63 -2.80
CA LEU A 32 -0.40 -9.01 -3.64
C LEU A 32 -0.38 -10.51 -4.01
N PRO A 33 0.74 -11.13 -4.42
CA PRO A 33 0.80 -12.57 -4.65
C PRO A 33 0.55 -13.38 -3.38
N MET A 34 1.03 -12.91 -2.22
CA MET A 34 0.76 -13.57 -0.93
C MET A 34 -0.73 -13.51 -0.57
N VAL A 35 -1.40 -12.37 -0.80
CA VAL A 35 -2.85 -12.23 -0.60
C VAL A 35 -3.62 -13.17 -1.52
N LEU A 36 -3.30 -13.17 -2.81
CA LEU A 36 -4.02 -13.98 -3.79
C LEU A 36 -3.83 -15.49 -3.53
N SER A 37 -2.60 -15.91 -3.23
CA SER A 37 -2.28 -17.29 -2.87
C SER A 37 -2.97 -17.73 -1.58
N GLY A 38 -2.86 -16.91 -0.52
CA GLY A 38 -3.50 -17.20 0.76
C GLY A 38 -5.03 -17.21 0.66
N ALA A 39 -5.63 -16.28 -0.10
CA ALA A 39 -7.07 -16.24 -0.33
C ALA A 39 -7.55 -17.47 -1.10
N ALA A 40 -6.84 -17.87 -2.15
CA ALA A 40 -7.18 -19.07 -2.92
C ALA A 40 -7.14 -20.34 -2.05
N SER A 41 -6.16 -20.43 -1.15
CA SER A 41 -6.02 -21.57 -0.25
C SER A 41 -7.07 -21.61 0.85
N ILE A 42 -7.41 -20.46 1.43
CA ILE A 42 -8.51 -20.36 2.40
C ILE A 42 -9.84 -20.72 1.73
N LEU A 43 -10.10 -20.19 0.52
CA LEU A 43 -11.31 -20.49 -0.25
C LEU A 43 -11.42 -21.98 -0.61
N SER A 44 -10.32 -22.62 -0.98
CA SER A 44 -10.31 -24.06 -1.28
C SER A 44 -10.55 -24.91 -0.03
N ALA A 45 -9.99 -24.52 1.13
CA ALA A 45 -10.26 -25.19 2.40
C ALA A 45 -11.75 -25.10 2.78
N PHE A 46 -12.37 -23.94 2.63
CA PHE A 46 -13.81 -23.77 2.84
C PHE A 46 -14.64 -24.63 1.87
N ALA A 47 -14.27 -24.69 0.59
CA ALA A 47 -14.96 -25.52 -0.40
C ALA A 47 -14.88 -27.02 -0.08
N MET A 48 -13.81 -27.46 0.57
CA MET A 48 -13.61 -28.85 1.00
C MET A 48 -14.15 -29.14 2.41
N MET A 49 -14.80 -28.17 3.08
CA MET A 49 -15.23 -28.26 4.48
C MET A 49 -14.10 -28.63 5.44
N THR A 50 -12.87 -28.19 5.16
CA THR A 50 -11.69 -28.40 6.01
C THR A 50 -11.28 -27.11 6.69
N ILE A 51 -10.54 -27.24 7.79
CA ILE A 51 -10.00 -26.08 8.52
C ILE A 51 -8.81 -25.52 7.72
N PRO A 52 -8.79 -24.21 7.40
CA PRO A 52 -7.67 -23.60 6.70
C PRO A 52 -6.36 -23.80 7.47
N GLY A 53 -5.28 -24.04 6.72
CA GLY A 53 -3.95 -24.18 7.32
C GLY A 53 -3.52 -22.90 8.05
N VAL A 54 -2.94 -23.04 9.24
CA VAL A 54 -2.46 -21.90 10.04
C VAL A 54 -1.43 -21.08 9.26
N MET A 55 -0.53 -21.73 8.53
CA MET A 55 0.50 -21.05 7.73
C MET A 55 -0.09 -20.25 6.55
N GLU A 56 -1.15 -20.76 5.92
CA GLU A 56 -1.83 -20.10 4.80
C GLU A 56 -2.62 -18.89 5.28
N THR A 57 -3.25 -19.02 6.46
CA THR A 57 -3.95 -17.92 7.13
C THR A 57 -2.96 -16.82 7.53
N LEU A 58 -1.79 -17.19 8.08
CA LEU A 58 -0.74 -16.23 8.41
C LEU A 58 -0.18 -15.53 7.16
N ALA A 59 0.10 -16.28 6.10
CA ALA A 59 0.57 -15.70 4.84
C ALA A 59 -0.46 -14.73 4.24
N PHE A 60 -1.75 -15.06 4.30
CA PHE A 60 -2.83 -14.17 3.90
C PHE A 60 -2.85 -12.89 4.73
N LEU A 61 -2.82 -12.99 6.06
CA LEU A 61 -2.85 -11.83 6.96
C LEU A 61 -1.64 -10.90 6.76
N ILE A 62 -0.44 -11.47 6.60
CA ILE A 62 0.79 -10.71 6.31
C ILE A 62 0.66 -10.02 4.95
N GLY A 63 0.20 -10.73 3.93
CA GLY A 63 -0.04 -10.18 2.59
C GLY A 63 -1.02 -9.01 2.63
N VAL A 64 -2.15 -9.16 3.35
CA VAL A 64 -3.16 -8.11 3.50
C VAL A 64 -2.57 -6.91 4.21
N GLY A 65 -1.79 -7.13 5.28
CA GLY A 65 -1.09 -6.07 6.00
C GLY A 65 -0.13 -5.27 5.10
N LEU A 66 0.71 -5.95 4.34
CA LEU A 66 1.66 -5.31 3.40
C LEU A 66 0.92 -4.53 2.30
N THR A 67 -0.14 -5.11 1.75
CA THR A 67 -0.93 -4.50 0.68
C THR A 67 -1.68 -3.27 1.18
N ALA A 68 -2.28 -3.36 2.37
CA ALA A 68 -2.98 -2.24 3.02
C ALA A 68 -2.01 -1.10 3.38
N PHE A 69 -0.84 -1.43 3.93
CA PHE A 69 0.20 -0.46 4.23
C PHE A 69 0.68 0.28 2.98
N ALA A 70 0.96 -0.45 1.91
CA ALA A 70 1.36 0.13 0.64
C ALA A 70 0.27 1.03 0.03
N GLY A 71 -0.99 0.59 0.08
CA GLY A 71 -2.13 1.39 -0.35
C GLY A 71 -2.29 2.69 0.45
N MET A 72 -2.11 2.63 1.77
CA MET A 72 -2.22 3.79 2.66
C MET A 72 -1.10 4.82 2.40
N ILE A 73 0.12 4.34 2.13
CA ILE A 73 1.26 5.18 1.75
C ILE A 73 1.00 5.83 0.39
N ALA A 74 0.63 5.05 -0.61
CA ALA A 74 0.33 5.56 -1.95
C ALA A 74 -0.77 6.63 -1.87
N TRP A 75 -1.84 6.37 -1.12
CA TRP A 75 -2.91 7.33 -0.88
C TRP A 75 -2.41 8.64 -0.27
N LYS A 76 -1.58 8.58 0.78
CA LYS A 76 -0.98 9.80 1.39
C LYS A 76 -0.13 10.59 0.40
N VAL A 77 0.62 9.91 -0.47
CA VAL A 77 1.45 10.56 -1.49
C VAL A 77 0.59 11.24 -2.56
N PHE A 78 -0.46 10.58 -3.06
CA PHE A 78 -1.34 11.10 -4.10
C PHE A 78 -2.31 12.19 -3.58
N PHE A 79 -3.00 11.97 -2.47
CA PHE A 79 -3.98 12.93 -1.93
C PHE A 79 -3.35 14.02 -1.08
N GLY A 80 -2.16 13.79 -0.50
CA GLY A 80 -1.38 14.85 0.16
C GLY A 80 -0.88 15.93 -0.81
N LEU A 81 -0.94 15.71 -2.13
CA LEU A 81 -0.72 16.75 -3.15
C LEU A 81 -1.97 17.56 -3.44
N ARG A 82 -3.15 16.91 -3.40
CA ARG A 82 -4.41 17.50 -3.86
C ARG A 82 -4.88 18.66 -2.98
N GLY A 83 -4.49 18.66 -1.70
CA GLY A 83 -4.74 19.78 -0.78
C GLY A 83 -3.79 20.98 -0.96
N ARG A 84 -2.80 20.93 -1.84
CA ARG A 84 -1.90 22.06 -2.15
C ARG A 84 -2.19 22.75 -3.49
N GLU A 85 -3.10 22.19 -4.30
CA GLU A 85 -3.50 22.76 -5.60
C GLU A 85 -4.89 23.41 -5.56
N ALA A 86 -5.59 23.32 -4.42
CA ALA A 86 -6.94 23.87 -4.24
C ALA A 86 -6.98 25.19 -3.44
N ASP A 87 -5.82 25.70 -3.01
CA ASP A 87 -5.61 27.00 -2.38
C ASP A 87 -4.73 27.89 -3.29
#